data_AF-A0A349D4Q4-F1
#
_entry.id   AF-A0A349D4Q4-F1
#
_cell.length_a   1.000
_cell.length_b   1.000
_cell.length_c   1.000
_cell.angle_alpha   90.00
_cell.angle_beta   90.00
_cell.angle_gamma   90.00
#
_symmetry.space_group_name_H-M   'P 1'
#
loop_
_entity.id
_entity.type
_entity.pdbx_description
1 polymer ?
#
loop_
_entity_poly.entity_id
_entity_poly.type
_entity_poly.pdbx_seq_one_letter_code
_entity_poly.pdbx_strand_id
1 'polypeptide(L)'
;MEEELRSALAESIERLYGAFEGDLQIQKTRKEFEGEFTLVVFPLLRTSKKKPEETAEEIGRDLVENFEAAVAFQVVKGFLNISLSDKRWLKFLNDLMGDPRHGHKPKDNRQIMVEYSSPNTNKPLHLGHIRNNLLGYSVARLLEASGRKVEKVQIINDRGIHICKSMLAWQKFGDGETPESSGMKGDHLVGKYYVRFDQEYKKEISVLIAGGTDAKEAEKQAPILLEAQSMLVKWEAKDPEVYALWERMNSWVYTGFDATYKRMGVTFDQLYYESETYLVGKEKIQEGLDKGVFFKKEDGSVWIDLTEDGLDQKILLRSDGTAVYMTQDIGTAILRFEEYPELSKLIYTVGNEQNYHFKVLFLILKKLGYAWAEECEHLSYGMVTLPEGKMKSREGTVVDADELMAEMVQTAQEKTEELGKLEGMAVDEKADLYEQIGLASLKYFI
;
A
#
# COMPACT_ATOMS: atom_id res chain seq x y z
N MET A 1 -16.48 -17.52 -19.97
CA MET A 1 -16.52 -17.47 -21.45
C MET A 1 -15.20 -17.90 -22.06
N GLU A 2 -14.08 -17.22 -21.78
CA GLU A 2 -12.77 -17.69 -22.28
C GLU A 2 -12.45 -19.11 -21.79
N GLU A 3 -12.72 -19.43 -20.53
CA GLU A 3 -12.54 -20.80 -19.99
C GLU A 3 -13.42 -21.84 -20.71
N GLU A 4 -14.68 -21.51 -21.01
CA GLU A 4 -15.57 -22.40 -21.78
C GLU A 4 -15.03 -22.64 -23.20
N LEU A 5 -14.58 -21.57 -23.86
CA LEU A 5 -13.96 -21.66 -25.19
C LEU A 5 -12.67 -22.49 -25.15
N ARG A 6 -11.85 -22.30 -24.10
CA ARG A 6 -10.62 -23.06 -23.90
C ARG A 6 -10.91 -24.56 -23.76
N SER A 7 -11.92 -24.93 -22.97
CA SER A 7 -12.36 -26.33 -22.86
C SER A 7 -12.86 -26.87 -24.19
N ALA A 8 -13.73 -26.14 -24.90
CA ALA A 8 -14.25 -26.57 -26.20
C ALA A 8 -13.14 -26.73 -27.26
N LEU A 9 -12.14 -25.84 -27.27
CA LEU A 9 -10.96 -25.95 -28.13
C LEU A 9 -10.08 -27.14 -27.75
N ALA A 10 -9.88 -27.42 -26.46
CA ALA A 10 -9.12 -28.58 -26.01
C ALA A 10 -9.79 -29.88 -26.47
N GLU A 11 -11.11 -30.00 -26.30
CA GLU A 11 -11.90 -31.13 -26.80
C GLU A 11 -11.83 -31.26 -28.33
N SER A 12 -11.87 -30.13 -29.05
CA SER A 12 -11.73 -30.10 -30.51
C SER A 12 -10.38 -30.64 -30.96
N ILE A 13 -9.30 -30.17 -30.34
CA ILE A 13 -7.94 -30.63 -30.61
C ILE A 13 -7.79 -32.11 -30.28
N GLU A 14 -8.37 -32.57 -29.16
CA GLU A 14 -8.34 -33.98 -28.78
C GLU A 14 -9.08 -34.87 -29.79
N ARG A 15 -10.26 -34.47 -30.27
CA ARG A 15 -11.00 -35.19 -31.31
C ARG A 15 -10.22 -35.28 -32.63
N LEU A 16 -9.58 -34.19 -33.04
CA LEU A 16 -8.92 -34.10 -34.34
C LEU A 16 -7.53 -34.76 -34.35
N TYR A 17 -6.77 -34.61 -33.28
CA TYR A 17 -5.33 -34.91 -33.26
C TYR A 17 -4.87 -35.74 -32.06
N GLY A 18 -5.75 -36.03 -31.10
CA GLY A 18 -5.41 -36.68 -29.83
C GLY A 18 -4.87 -35.71 -28.78
N ALA A 19 -4.36 -36.26 -27.68
CA ALA A 19 -3.92 -35.47 -26.53
C ALA A 19 -2.85 -34.43 -26.90
N PHE A 20 -3.09 -33.18 -26.51
CA PHE A 20 -2.14 -32.07 -26.62
C PHE A 20 -1.61 -31.70 -25.24
N GLU A 21 -0.29 -31.79 -25.07
CA GLU A 21 0.40 -31.33 -23.87
C GLU A 21 0.90 -29.89 -24.10
N GLY A 22 0.14 -28.91 -23.60
CA GLY A 22 0.53 -27.50 -23.65
C GLY A 22 -0.63 -26.55 -23.39
N ASP A 23 -0.32 -25.27 -23.22
CA ASP A 23 -1.32 -24.23 -23.04
C ASP A 23 -1.83 -23.71 -24.39
N LEU A 24 -3.16 -23.66 -24.53
CA LEU A 24 -3.80 -23.00 -25.65
C LEU A 24 -3.58 -21.48 -25.58
N GLN A 25 -2.99 -20.92 -26.63
CA GLN A 25 -2.76 -19.49 -26.74
C GLN A 25 -3.99 -18.81 -27.32
N ILE A 26 -4.87 -18.31 -26.44
CA ILE A 26 -6.09 -17.60 -26.78
C ILE A 26 -5.89 -16.12 -26.46
N GLN A 27 -6.28 -15.24 -27.37
CA GLN A 27 -6.22 -13.79 -27.21
C GLN A 27 -7.50 -13.14 -27.75
N LYS A 28 -7.72 -11.86 -27.44
CA LYS A 28 -8.79 -11.09 -28.10
C LYS A 28 -8.46 -10.90 -29.58
N THR A 29 -9.45 -11.09 -30.44
CA THR A 29 -9.30 -10.81 -31.87
C THR A 29 -8.98 -9.33 -32.08
N ARG A 30 -8.10 -9.05 -33.04
CA ARG A 30 -7.78 -7.67 -33.40
C ARG A 30 -8.96 -7.03 -34.13
N LYS A 31 -9.18 -5.73 -33.91
CA LYS A 31 -10.37 -5.00 -34.40
C LYS A 31 -10.54 -5.04 -35.93
N GLU A 32 -9.45 -5.26 -36.67
CA GLU A 32 -9.47 -5.38 -38.13
C GLU A 32 -9.95 -6.74 -38.67
N PHE A 33 -10.15 -7.73 -37.80
CA PHE A 33 -10.62 -9.07 -38.16
C PHE A 33 -11.95 -9.39 -37.47
N GLU A 34 -12.70 -10.34 -38.04
CA GLU A 34 -13.98 -10.79 -37.48
C GLU A 34 -13.78 -11.81 -36.36
N GLY A 35 -14.65 -11.75 -35.34
CA GLY A 35 -14.67 -12.65 -34.19
C GLY A 35 -14.21 -11.98 -32.90
N GLU A 36 -14.43 -12.63 -31.76
CA GLU A 36 -14.11 -12.10 -30.43
C GLU A 36 -12.81 -12.67 -29.85
N PHE A 37 -12.51 -13.93 -30.16
CA PHE A 37 -11.31 -14.62 -29.69
C PHE A 37 -10.50 -15.21 -30.83
N THR A 38 -9.18 -15.21 -30.68
CA THR A 38 -8.24 -15.82 -31.62
C THR A 38 -7.45 -16.92 -30.93
N LEU A 39 -7.46 -18.13 -31.49
CA LEU A 39 -6.50 -19.19 -31.18
C LEU A 39 -5.26 -19.04 -32.07
N VAL A 40 -4.09 -19.00 -31.44
CA VAL A 40 -2.79 -19.06 -32.12
C VAL A 40 -2.43 -20.54 -32.33
N VAL A 41 -2.42 -21.02 -33.58
CA VAL A 41 -2.30 -22.47 -33.86
C VAL A 41 -0.87 -22.98 -34.00
N PHE A 42 0.14 -22.10 -34.01
CA PHE A 42 1.55 -22.49 -34.18
C PHE A 42 2.06 -23.54 -33.16
N PRO A 43 1.67 -23.49 -31.87
CA PRO A 43 2.03 -24.54 -30.91
C PRO A 43 1.45 -25.92 -31.27
N LEU A 44 0.36 -25.96 -32.04
CA LEU A 44 -0.39 -27.17 -32.36
C LEU A 44 0.14 -27.91 -33.59
N LEU A 45 1.04 -27.30 -34.38
CA LEU A 45 1.48 -27.86 -35.66
C LEU A 45 2.25 -29.18 -35.53
N ARG A 46 2.93 -29.38 -34.39
CA ARG A 46 3.62 -30.64 -34.10
C ARG A 46 2.62 -31.77 -33.88
N THR A 47 1.49 -31.47 -33.26
CA THR A 47 0.41 -32.41 -32.97
C THR A 47 -0.42 -32.66 -34.22
N SER A 48 -0.82 -31.60 -34.94
CA SER A 48 -1.64 -31.73 -36.15
C SER A 48 -0.87 -32.32 -37.35
N LYS A 49 0.45 -32.11 -37.41
CA LYS A 49 1.33 -32.45 -38.54
C LYS A 49 0.86 -31.83 -39.87
N LYS A 50 0.16 -30.70 -39.79
CA LYS A 50 -0.43 -29.97 -40.92
C LYS A 50 0.10 -28.55 -41.01
N LYS A 51 -0.21 -27.85 -42.11
CA LYS A 51 0.11 -26.42 -42.23
C LYS A 51 -0.73 -25.58 -41.25
N PRO A 52 -0.29 -24.36 -40.90
CA PRO A 52 -1.03 -23.50 -39.97
C PRO A 52 -2.47 -23.23 -40.40
N GLU A 53 -2.68 -22.93 -41.68
CA GLU A 53 -4.00 -22.64 -42.24
C GLU A 53 -4.91 -23.88 -42.20
N GLU A 54 -4.39 -25.04 -42.61
CA GLU A 54 -5.12 -26.32 -42.57
C GLU A 54 -5.49 -26.70 -41.12
N THR A 55 -4.56 -26.53 -40.17
CA THR A 55 -4.80 -26.80 -38.74
C THR A 55 -5.89 -25.88 -38.17
N ALA A 56 -5.82 -24.59 -38.49
CA ALA A 56 -6.81 -23.61 -38.06
C ALA A 56 -8.19 -23.87 -38.67
N GLU A 57 -8.26 -24.21 -39.96
CA GLU A 57 -9.53 -24.54 -40.62
C GLU A 57 -10.20 -25.77 -40.00
N GLU A 58 -9.44 -26.83 -39.72
CA GLU A 58 -10.01 -28.05 -39.15
C GLU A 58 -10.54 -27.82 -37.73
N ILE A 59 -9.76 -27.14 -36.87
CA ILE A 59 -10.21 -26.79 -35.51
C ILE A 59 -11.43 -25.87 -35.58
N GLY A 60 -11.42 -24.88 -36.47
CA GLY A 60 -12.54 -23.94 -36.65
C GLY A 60 -13.83 -24.65 -37.06
N ARG A 61 -13.76 -25.59 -38.02
CA ARG A 61 -14.93 -26.36 -38.46
C ARG A 61 -15.46 -27.26 -37.34
N ASP A 62 -14.59 -28.03 -36.71
CA ASP A 62 -15.01 -28.91 -35.61
C ASP A 62 -15.59 -28.11 -34.43
N LEU A 63 -15.02 -26.94 -34.13
CA LEU A 63 -15.54 -26.06 -33.08
C LEU A 63 -16.95 -25.56 -33.41
N VAL A 64 -17.20 -25.07 -34.63
CA VAL A 64 -18.55 -24.61 -35.04
C VAL A 64 -19.56 -25.77 -35.06
N GLU A 65 -19.13 -26.97 -35.40
CA GLU A 65 -20.01 -28.16 -35.41
C GLU A 65 -20.37 -28.66 -34.01
N ASN A 66 -19.45 -28.57 -33.04
CA ASN A 66 -19.58 -29.22 -31.74
C ASN A 66 -19.78 -28.26 -30.56
N PHE A 67 -19.62 -26.95 -30.76
CA PHE A 67 -19.79 -25.94 -29.73
C PHE A 67 -20.83 -24.91 -30.16
N GLU A 68 -22.08 -25.05 -29.68
CA GLU A 68 -23.23 -24.19 -30.04
C GLU A 68 -22.94 -22.68 -29.92
N ALA A 69 -22.03 -22.30 -29.02
CA ALA A 69 -21.68 -20.91 -28.82
C ALA A 69 -20.80 -20.33 -29.94
N ALA A 70 -20.05 -21.14 -30.70
CA ALA A 70 -19.27 -20.69 -31.86
C ALA A 70 -20.11 -20.78 -33.13
N VAL A 71 -20.28 -19.66 -33.85
CA VAL A 71 -21.16 -19.58 -35.03
C VAL A 71 -20.41 -19.41 -36.34
N ALA A 72 -19.19 -18.87 -36.26
CA ALA A 72 -18.34 -18.68 -37.42
C ALA A 72 -16.87 -18.65 -36.97
N PHE A 73 -15.99 -18.83 -37.93
CA PHE A 73 -14.56 -18.63 -37.73
C PHE A 73 -13.92 -18.04 -38.99
N GLN A 74 -12.78 -17.38 -38.81
CA GLN A 74 -11.96 -16.83 -39.88
C GLN A 74 -10.51 -17.24 -39.66
N VAL A 75 -9.85 -17.75 -40.70
CA VAL A 75 -8.44 -18.13 -40.66
C VAL A 75 -7.59 -17.06 -41.33
N VAL A 76 -6.61 -16.53 -40.60
CA VAL A 76 -5.64 -15.56 -41.11
C VAL A 76 -4.23 -16.03 -40.77
N LYS A 77 -3.50 -16.62 -41.72
CA LYS A 77 -2.07 -16.99 -41.57
C LYS A 77 -1.74 -17.77 -40.28
N GLY A 78 -2.57 -18.75 -39.89
CA GLY A 78 -2.38 -19.54 -38.66
C GLY A 78 -2.99 -18.93 -37.38
N PHE A 79 -3.77 -17.87 -37.52
CA PHE A 79 -4.64 -17.35 -36.47
C PHE A 79 -6.08 -17.76 -36.77
N LEU A 80 -6.68 -18.53 -35.86
CA LEU A 80 -8.08 -18.93 -35.94
C LEU A 80 -8.92 -17.94 -35.12
N ASN A 81 -9.55 -16.99 -35.79
CA ASN A 81 -10.50 -16.07 -35.16
C ASN A 81 -11.87 -16.73 -35.07
N ILE A 82 -12.55 -16.58 -33.94
CA ILE A 82 -13.76 -17.31 -33.58
C ILE A 82 -14.83 -16.28 -33.23
N SER A 83 -15.97 -16.38 -33.90
CA SER A 83 -17.16 -15.57 -33.64
C SER A 83 -18.15 -16.36 -32.80
N LEU A 84 -18.61 -15.74 -31.71
CA LEU A 84 -19.58 -16.31 -30.79
C LEU A 84 -21.00 -15.84 -31.12
N SER A 85 -22.00 -16.65 -30.79
CA SER A 85 -23.41 -16.28 -31.00
C SER A 85 -23.85 -15.13 -30.11
N ASP A 86 -24.68 -14.23 -30.64
CA ASP A 86 -25.39 -13.21 -29.86
C ASP A 86 -26.23 -13.86 -28.74
N LYS A 87 -26.82 -15.03 -29.01
CA LYS A 87 -27.55 -15.82 -28.01
C LYS A 87 -26.68 -16.16 -26.81
N ARG A 88 -25.39 -16.50 -27.01
CA ARG A 88 -24.44 -16.75 -25.92
C ARG A 88 -24.15 -15.49 -25.12
N TRP A 89 -23.98 -14.34 -25.78
CA TRP A 89 -23.77 -13.04 -25.12
C TRP A 89 -24.98 -12.61 -24.31
N LEU A 90 -26.18 -12.71 -24.87
CA LEU A 90 -27.43 -12.43 -24.16
C LEU A 90 -27.62 -13.34 -22.96
N LYS A 91 -27.34 -14.64 -23.10
CA LYS A 91 -27.35 -15.57 -21.97
C LYS A 91 -26.34 -15.14 -20.90
N PHE A 92 -25.11 -14.80 -21.29
CA PHE A 92 -24.10 -14.33 -20.35
C PHE A 92 -24.54 -13.07 -19.58
N LEU A 93 -25.13 -12.08 -20.27
CA LEU A 93 -25.64 -10.87 -19.62
C LEU A 93 -26.80 -11.17 -18.67
N ASN A 94 -27.73 -12.07 -19.05
CA ASN A 94 -28.82 -12.50 -18.17
C ASN A 94 -28.30 -13.24 -16.94
N ASP A 95 -27.34 -14.15 -17.11
CA ASP A 95 -26.68 -14.87 -16.01
C ASP A 95 -25.98 -13.88 -15.07
N LEU A 96 -25.29 -12.86 -15.61
CA LEU A 96 -24.63 -11.80 -14.86
C LEU A 96 -25.63 -10.96 -14.06
N MET A 97 -26.74 -10.55 -14.67
CA MET A 97 -27.80 -9.80 -13.98
C MET A 97 -28.46 -10.62 -12.86
N GLY A 98 -28.46 -11.95 -12.97
CA GLY A 98 -28.99 -12.87 -11.98
C GLY A 98 -28.02 -13.22 -10.84
N ASP A 99 -26.73 -12.92 -10.96
CA ASP A 99 -25.71 -13.23 -9.96
C ASP A 99 -25.16 -11.95 -9.29
N PRO A 100 -25.62 -11.60 -8.07
CA PRO A 100 -25.11 -10.44 -7.33
C PRO A 100 -23.64 -10.58 -6.93
N ARG A 101 -23.03 -11.77 -7.10
CA ARG A 101 -21.62 -12.04 -6.80
C ARG A 101 -20.75 -12.11 -8.05
N HIS A 102 -21.27 -11.75 -9.22
CA HIS A 102 -20.45 -11.71 -10.43
C HIS A 102 -19.20 -10.85 -10.20
N GLY A 103 -18.05 -11.33 -10.68
CA GLY A 103 -16.75 -10.71 -10.43
C GLY A 103 -16.11 -11.11 -9.10
N HIS A 104 -16.78 -11.91 -8.26
CA HIS A 104 -16.22 -12.47 -7.03
C HIS A 104 -15.95 -13.98 -7.16
N LYS A 105 -14.83 -14.43 -6.60
CA LYS A 105 -14.56 -15.88 -6.44
C LYS A 105 -15.07 -16.38 -5.08
N PRO A 106 -15.39 -17.68 -4.95
CA PRO A 106 -15.67 -18.29 -3.65
C PRO A 106 -14.53 -18.05 -2.66
N LYS A 107 -14.87 -17.92 -1.38
CA LYS A 107 -13.86 -17.72 -0.34
C LYS A 107 -12.98 -18.96 -0.21
N ASP A 108 -11.67 -18.77 -0.10
CA ASP A 108 -10.70 -19.79 0.29
C ASP A 108 -10.18 -19.55 1.71
N ASN A 109 -9.37 -20.48 2.21
CA ASN A 109 -8.79 -20.40 3.56
C ASN A 109 -7.45 -19.64 3.60
N ARG A 110 -7.02 -19.03 2.50
CA ARG A 110 -5.73 -18.33 2.46
C ARG A 110 -5.90 -16.94 3.03
N GLN A 111 -5.22 -16.68 4.13
CA GLN A 111 -5.18 -15.35 4.74
C GLN A 111 -4.03 -14.55 4.14
N ILE A 112 -4.31 -13.32 3.72
CA ILE A 112 -3.33 -12.36 3.21
C ILE A 112 -3.41 -11.11 4.08
N MET A 113 -2.27 -10.54 4.41
CA MET A 113 -2.21 -9.26 5.11
C MET A 113 -1.71 -8.18 4.14
N VAL A 114 -2.35 -7.02 4.15
CA VAL A 114 -1.96 -5.86 3.34
C VAL A 114 -1.72 -4.69 4.27
N GLU A 115 -0.47 -4.26 4.35
CA GLU A 115 -0.08 -3.06 5.09
C GLU A 115 -0.14 -1.83 4.18
N TYR A 116 -0.75 -0.76 4.68
CA TYR A 116 -0.70 0.59 4.08
C TYR A 116 -0.90 1.68 5.14
N SER A 117 -0.81 2.93 4.70
CA SER A 117 -0.79 4.18 5.46
C SER A 117 0.45 4.41 6.29
N SER A 118 0.62 3.62 7.35
CA SER A 118 1.70 3.68 8.35
C SER A 118 2.22 5.11 8.65
N PRO A 119 1.35 6.05 9.10
CA PRO A 119 1.70 7.46 9.23
C PRO A 119 2.51 7.75 10.50
N ASN A 120 3.20 8.90 10.51
CA ASN A 120 3.80 9.46 11.72
C ASN A 120 2.83 10.37 12.45
N THR A 121 2.77 10.27 13.78
CA THR A 121 1.80 11.02 14.58
C THR A 121 2.14 12.49 14.82
N ASN A 122 3.28 12.96 14.31
CA ASN A 122 3.74 14.33 14.49
C ASN A 122 3.22 15.32 13.42
N LYS A 123 2.41 14.85 12.45
CA LYS A 123 1.92 15.65 11.31
C LYS A 123 0.60 15.09 10.76
N PRO A 124 -0.25 15.94 10.13
CA PRO A 124 -1.44 15.47 9.44
C PRO A 124 -1.11 14.63 8.20
N LEU A 125 -2.11 13.91 7.71
CA LEU A 125 -2.03 13.15 6.47
C LEU A 125 -1.92 14.11 5.27
N HIS A 126 -1.34 13.62 4.17
CA HIS A 126 -1.06 14.43 2.99
C HIS A 126 -1.25 13.62 1.73
N LEU A 127 -1.17 14.25 0.56
CA LEU A 127 -1.34 13.60 -0.75
C LEU A 127 -0.53 12.30 -0.91
N GLY A 128 0.72 12.26 -0.43
CA GLY A 128 1.52 11.02 -0.41
C GLY A 128 0.85 9.86 0.35
N HIS A 129 0.18 10.14 1.47
CA HIS A 129 -0.59 9.15 2.23
C HIS A 129 -1.89 8.78 1.50
N ILE A 130 -2.56 9.71 0.82
CA ILE A 130 -3.75 9.38 0.01
C ILE A 130 -3.39 8.32 -1.02
N ARG A 131 -2.32 8.51 -1.78
CA ARG A 131 -1.84 7.52 -2.75
C ARG A 131 -1.57 6.16 -2.13
N ASN A 132 -0.85 6.14 -1.01
CA ASN A 132 -0.54 4.91 -0.31
C ASN A 132 -1.82 4.17 0.13
N ASN A 133 -2.73 4.88 0.81
CA ASN A 133 -3.99 4.34 1.31
C ASN A 133 -4.85 3.78 0.19
N LEU A 134 -5.04 4.54 -0.89
CA LEU A 134 -5.91 4.12 -1.99
C LEU A 134 -5.35 2.93 -2.77
N LEU A 135 -4.03 2.86 -2.97
CA LEU A 135 -3.39 1.70 -3.60
C LEU A 135 -3.50 0.45 -2.71
N GLY A 136 -3.13 0.56 -1.44
CA GLY A 136 -3.19 -0.56 -0.49
C GLY A 136 -4.62 -1.07 -0.31
N TYR A 137 -5.57 -0.16 -0.12
CA TYR A 137 -6.98 -0.51 0.00
C TYR A 137 -7.54 -1.14 -1.28
N SER A 138 -7.22 -0.60 -2.46
CA SER A 138 -7.67 -1.18 -3.73
C SER A 138 -7.15 -2.60 -3.93
N VAL A 139 -5.88 -2.85 -3.60
CA VAL A 139 -5.30 -4.21 -3.63
C VAL A 139 -6.00 -5.13 -2.65
N ALA A 140 -6.24 -4.68 -1.41
CA ALA A 140 -7.00 -5.46 -0.44
C ALA A 140 -8.40 -5.83 -0.96
N ARG A 141 -9.14 -4.87 -1.53
CA ARG A 141 -10.48 -5.10 -2.10
C ARG A 141 -10.47 -6.06 -3.28
N LEU A 142 -9.47 -5.99 -4.16
CA LEU A 142 -9.30 -6.95 -5.27
C LEU A 142 -8.99 -8.36 -4.75
N LEU A 143 -8.15 -8.48 -3.73
CA LEU A 143 -7.83 -9.76 -3.11
C LEU A 143 -9.07 -10.38 -2.43
N GLU A 144 -9.85 -9.59 -1.69
CA GLU A 144 -11.14 -10.00 -1.11
C GLU A 144 -12.12 -10.45 -2.20
N ALA A 145 -12.27 -9.67 -3.28
CA ALA A 145 -13.14 -10.03 -4.40
C ALA A 145 -12.70 -11.35 -5.04
N SER A 146 -11.40 -11.59 -5.08
CA SER A 146 -10.83 -12.82 -5.60
C SER A 146 -10.88 -14.01 -4.63
N GLY A 147 -11.62 -13.90 -3.52
CA GLY A 147 -11.94 -15.00 -2.60
C GLY A 147 -11.00 -15.13 -1.40
N ARG A 148 -9.99 -14.28 -1.25
CA ARG A 148 -9.06 -14.40 -0.11
C ARG A 148 -9.63 -13.76 1.16
N LYS A 149 -9.22 -14.27 2.32
CA LYS A 149 -9.38 -13.55 3.60
C LYS A 149 -8.28 -12.50 3.69
N VAL A 150 -8.64 -11.24 3.82
CA VAL A 150 -7.66 -10.13 3.82
C VAL A 150 -7.70 -9.38 5.14
N GLU A 151 -6.55 -9.26 5.80
CA GLU A 151 -6.34 -8.39 6.95
C GLU A 151 -5.67 -7.09 6.48
N LYS A 152 -6.37 -5.97 6.63
CA LYS A 152 -5.90 -4.62 6.32
C LYS A 152 -5.26 -4.05 7.56
N VAL A 153 -3.97 -3.78 7.51
CA VAL A 153 -3.22 -3.36 8.69
C VAL A 153 -2.44 -2.09 8.43
N GLN A 154 -2.05 -1.42 9.50
CA GLN A 154 -1.05 -0.35 9.46
C GLN A 154 -0.12 -0.46 10.67
N ILE A 155 1.08 0.10 10.55
CA ILE A 155 1.96 0.34 11.71
C ILE A 155 2.06 1.85 11.93
N ILE A 156 1.46 2.34 13.02
CA ILE A 156 1.44 3.74 13.36
C ILE A 156 2.78 4.10 14.01
N ASN A 157 3.47 5.07 13.42
CA ASN A 157 4.72 5.60 13.96
C ASN A 157 4.40 6.67 15.01
N ASP A 158 4.21 6.18 16.22
CA ASP A 158 3.81 6.94 17.41
C ASP A 158 4.98 7.25 18.36
N ARG A 159 6.22 6.95 17.98
CA ARG A 159 7.39 7.12 18.85
C ARG A 159 8.56 7.84 18.20
N GLY A 160 9.48 8.31 19.04
CA GLY A 160 10.76 8.87 18.62
C GLY A 160 10.80 10.40 18.67
N ILE A 161 11.94 10.95 18.27
CA ILE A 161 12.27 12.36 18.53
C ILE A 161 11.27 13.33 17.90
N HIS A 162 10.64 12.99 16.77
CA HIS A 162 9.68 13.86 16.11
C HIS A 162 8.41 14.09 16.95
N ILE A 163 7.96 13.08 17.69
CA ILE A 163 6.82 13.17 18.60
C ILE A 163 7.21 14.00 19.84
N CYS A 164 8.40 13.75 20.41
CA CYS A 164 8.92 14.54 21.54
C CYS A 164 9.06 16.03 21.21
N LYS A 165 9.40 16.37 19.95
CA LYS A 165 9.44 17.76 19.48
C LYS A 165 8.06 18.43 19.58
N SER A 166 7.01 17.76 19.09
CA SER A 166 5.64 18.27 19.20
C SER A 166 5.20 18.38 20.67
N MET A 167 5.48 17.37 21.48
CA MET A 167 5.15 17.35 22.91
C MET A 167 5.82 18.49 23.67
N LEU A 168 7.12 18.70 23.47
CA LEU A 168 7.87 19.76 24.15
C LEU A 168 7.36 21.16 23.73
N ALA A 169 7.10 21.36 22.44
CA ALA A 169 6.56 22.64 21.96
C ALA A 169 5.14 22.89 22.50
N TRP A 170 4.28 21.87 22.56
CA TRP A 170 2.96 21.99 23.19
C TRP A 170 3.08 22.32 24.68
N GLN A 171 4.00 21.67 25.40
CA GLN A 171 4.21 21.92 26.83
C GLN A 171 4.73 23.33 27.12
N LYS A 172 5.60 23.88 26.27
CA LYS A 172 6.19 25.22 26.45
C LYS A 172 5.33 26.36 25.93
N PHE A 173 4.60 26.13 24.85
CA PHE A 173 3.97 27.20 24.06
C PHE A 173 2.47 26.99 23.83
N GLY A 174 1.91 25.88 24.30
CA GLY A 174 0.54 25.51 23.98
C GLY A 174 -0.50 25.92 25.00
N ASP A 175 -0.10 26.37 26.21
CA ASP A 175 -1.01 26.89 27.23
C ASP A 175 -2.23 25.98 27.52
N GLY A 176 -2.06 24.67 27.38
CA GLY A 176 -3.13 23.69 27.59
C GLY A 176 -4.13 23.55 26.43
N GLU A 177 -3.84 24.09 25.24
CA GLU A 177 -4.69 24.01 24.05
C GLU A 177 -5.02 22.54 23.70
N THR A 178 -6.30 22.27 23.48
CA THR A 178 -6.82 20.96 23.03
C THR A 178 -7.54 21.10 21.68
N PRO A 179 -7.86 19.98 21.00
CA PRO A 179 -8.68 20.02 19.79
C PRO A 179 -10.01 20.73 20.02
N GLU A 180 -10.64 20.52 21.17
CA GLU A 180 -11.92 21.13 21.55
C GLU A 180 -11.79 22.64 21.79
N SER A 181 -10.74 23.08 22.48
CA SER A 181 -10.57 24.51 22.78
C SER A 181 -10.20 25.34 21.54
N SER A 182 -9.49 24.72 20.59
CA SER A 182 -9.02 25.37 19.36
C SER A 182 -9.98 25.22 18.18
N GLY A 183 -10.89 24.24 18.21
CA GLY A 183 -11.67 23.82 17.05
C GLY A 183 -10.83 23.16 15.95
N MET A 184 -9.56 22.85 16.23
CA MET A 184 -8.63 22.24 15.28
C MET A 184 -8.66 20.72 15.42
N LYS A 185 -8.62 20.02 14.29
CA LYS A 185 -8.49 18.57 14.25
C LYS A 185 -7.20 18.12 14.96
N GLY A 186 -7.22 16.99 15.68
CA GLY A 186 -6.15 16.62 16.60
C GLY A 186 -4.77 16.40 15.94
N ASP A 187 -4.72 15.77 14.78
CA ASP A 187 -3.47 15.60 14.00
C ASP A 187 -2.92 16.93 13.47
N HIS A 188 -3.80 17.87 13.12
CA HIS A 188 -3.44 19.24 12.73
C HIS A 188 -2.91 20.04 13.92
N LEU A 189 -3.53 19.89 15.10
CA LEU A 189 -3.08 20.54 16.32
C LEU A 189 -1.68 20.07 16.71
N VAL A 190 -1.43 18.76 16.72
CA VAL A 190 -0.09 18.22 17.00
C VAL A 190 0.91 18.65 15.92
N GLY A 191 0.50 18.68 14.65
CA GLY A 191 1.31 19.21 13.54
C GLY A 191 1.69 20.69 13.69
N LYS A 192 0.76 21.54 14.17
CA LYS A 192 1.01 22.95 14.50
C LYS A 192 2.17 23.08 15.49
N TYR A 193 2.20 22.26 16.54
CA TYR A 193 3.29 22.27 17.52
C TYR A 193 4.60 21.69 16.99
N TYR A 194 4.54 20.73 16.07
CA TYR A 194 5.73 20.27 15.36
C TYR A 194 6.39 21.41 14.55
N VAL A 195 5.59 22.20 13.83
CA VAL A 195 6.06 23.38 13.10
C VAL A 195 6.57 24.45 14.07
N ARG A 196 5.86 24.68 15.19
CA ARG A 196 6.29 25.62 16.23
C ARG A 196 7.66 25.25 16.82
N PHE A 197 7.89 23.96 17.09
CA PHE A 197 9.21 23.48 17.53
C PHE A 197 10.30 23.89 16.54
N ASP A 198 10.10 23.64 15.24
CA ASP A 198 11.11 23.94 14.20
C ASP A 198 11.42 25.44 14.10
N GLN A 199 10.40 26.30 14.29
CA GLN A 199 10.57 27.74 14.34
C GLN A 199 11.47 28.17 15.52
N GLU A 200 11.20 27.66 16.72
CA GLU A 200 12.02 27.98 17.90
C GLU A 200 13.43 27.40 17.81
N TYR A 201 13.56 26.17 17.30
CA TYR A 201 14.85 25.53 17.05
C TYR A 201 15.73 26.36 16.08
N LYS A 202 15.17 26.87 14.98
CA LYS A 202 15.90 27.77 14.06
C LYS A 202 16.30 29.09 14.70
N LYS A 203 15.49 29.65 15.59
CA LYS A 203 15.84 30.88 16.34
C LYS A 203 17.02 30.61 17.26
N GLU A 204 17.00 29.52 18.02
CA GLU A 204 18.10 29.16 18.91
C GLU A 204 19.40 28.90 18.16
N ILE A 205 19.36 28.17 17.03
CA ILE A 205 20.52 28.00 16.15
C ILE A 205 21.08 29.36 15.71
N SER A 206 20.21 30.27 15.26
CA SER A 206 20.64 31.59 14.78
C SER A 206 21.33 32.40 15.89
N VAL A 207 20.84 32.29 17.13
CA VAL A 207 21.47 32.93 18.30
C VAL A 207 22.84 32.33 18.60
N LEU A 208 22.98 31.00 18.56
CA LEU A 208 24.26 30.32 18.78
C LEU A 208 25.30 30.66 17.71
N ILE A 209 24.88 30.73 16.44
CA ILE A 209 25.74 31.15 15.33
C ILE A 209 26.18 32.61 15.50
N ALA A 210 25.25 33.50 15.85
CA ALA A 210 25.59 34.89 16.16
C ALA A 210 26.56 35.03 17.35
N GLY A 211 26.52 34.08 18.29
CA GLY A 211 27.46 33.93 19.40
C GLY A 211 28.81 33.31 19.04
N GLY A 212 29.06 32.97 17.77
CA GLY A 212 30.34 32.43 17.28
C GLY A 212 30.42 30.90 17.24
N THR A 213 29.32 30.18 17.45
CA THR A 213 29.26 28.72 17.31
C THR A 213 29.20 28.33 15.83
N ASP A 214 29.93 27.30 15.41
CA ASP A 214 29.81 26.75 14.07
C ASP A 214 28.38 26.25 13.80
N ALA A 215 27.88 26.39 12.56
CA ALA A 215 26.50 26.05 12.22
C ALA A 215 26.13 24.59 12.53
N LYS A 216 27.02 23.62 12.27
CA LYS A 216 26.75 22.21 12.56
C LYS A 216 26.72 21.92 14.06
N GLU A 217 27.52 22.66 14.81
CA GLU A 217 27.56 22.51 16.26
C GLU A 217 26.36 23.21 16.91
N ALA A 218 25.97 24.38 16.40
CA ALA A 218 24.76 25.09 16.82
C ALA A 218 23.49 24.24 16.63
N GLU A 219 23.38 23.49 15.52
CA GLU A 219 22.30 22.53 15.32
C GLU A 219 22.24 21.47 16.42
N LYS A 220 23.38 20.95 16.87
CA LYS A 220 23.43 19.91 17.91
C LYS A 220 23.24 20.46 19.33
N GLN A 221 23.69 21.69 19.56
CA GLN A 221 23.70 22.32 20.88
C GLN A 221 22.49 23.20 21.17
N ALA A 222 21.57 23.38 20.21
CA ALA A 222 20.34 24.13 20.43
C ALA A 222 19.59 23.60 21.69
N PRO A 223 19.36 24.45 22.72
CA PRO A 223 18.74 24.02 23.97
C PRO A 223 17.46 23.21 23.81
N ILE A 224 16.54 23.64 22.94
CA ILE A 224 15.26 22.97 22.70
C ILE A 224 15.43 21.57 22.10
N LEU A 225 16.49 21.32 21.33
CA LEU A 225 16.80 19.99 20.81
C LEU A 225 17.31 19.08 21.93
N LEU A 226 18.20 19.58 22.79
CA LEU A 226 18.71 18.83 23.94
C LEU A 226 17.58 18.48 24.92
N GLU A 227 16.65 19.40 25.15
CA GLU A 227 15.45 19.15 25.94
C GLU A 227 14.55 18.07 25.30
N ALA A 228 14.36 18.10 23.98
CA ALA A 228 13.58 17.07 23.28
C ALA A 228 14.26 15.69 23.33
N GLN A 229 15.59 15.64 23.26
CA GLN A 229 16.36 14.39 23.44
C GLN A 229 16.24 13.87 24.87
N SER A 230 16.30 14.74 25.87
CA SER A 230 16.06 14.38 27.27
C SER A 230 14.64 13.84 27.49
N MET A 231 13.64 14.45 26.87
CA MET A 231 12.26 13.96 26.88
C MET A 231 12.13 12.57 26.23
N LEU A 232 12.85 12.31 25.14
CA LEU A 232 12.87 10.99 24.51
C LEU A 232 13.43 9.92 25.46
N VAL A 233 14.53 10.21 26.17
CA VAL A 233 15.10 9.29 27.17
C VAL A 233 14.10 9.02 28.29
N LYS A 234 13.39 10.05 28.78
CA LYS A 234 12.33 9.89 29.79
C LYS A 234 11.16 9.05 29.27
N TRP A 235 10.76 9.25 28.01
CA TRP A 235 9.72 8.46 27.37
C TRP A 235 10.13 6.98 27.29
N GLU A 236 11.37 6.68 26.89
CA GLU A 236 11.89 5.30 26.86
C GLU A 236 11.95 4.66 28.25
N ALA A 237 12.22 5.46 29.29
CA ALA A 237 12.18 5.04 30.69
C ALA A 237 10.76 4.90 31.27
N LYS A 238 9.71 5.14 30.47
CA LYS A 238 8.30 5.19 30.90
C LYS A 238 8.05 6.14 32.08
N ASP A 239 8.70 7.31 32.05
CA ASP A 239 8.41 8.39 33.01
C ASP A 239 6.90 8.73 32.99
N PRO A 240 6.20 8.70 34.14
CA PRO A 240 4.73 8.81 34.17
C PRO A 240 4.19 10.10 33.54
N GLU A 241 4.86 11.24 33.71
CA GLU A 241 4.39 12.52 33.19
C GLU A 241 4.59 12.61 31.68
N VAL A 242 5.76 12.20 31.18
CA VAL A 242 6.06 12.19 29.75
C VAL A 242 5.18 11.18 29.02
N TYR A 243 4.96 10.01 29.61
CA TYR A 243 4.12 8.97 28.99
C TYR A 243 2.65 9.39 28.94
N ALA A 244 2.11 10.00 30.00
CA ALA A 244 0.74 10.51 29.99
C ALA A 244 0.53 11.63 28.95
N LEU A 245 1.53 12.51 28.77
CA LEU A 245 1.49 13.54 27.72
C LEU A 245 1.50 12.90 26.32
N TRP A 246 2.32 11.88 26.13
CA TRP A 246 2.44 11.12 24.88
C TRP A 246 1.12 10.41 24.53
N GLU A 247 0.51 9.68 25.47
CA GLU A 247 -0.79 9.02 25.26
C GLU A 247 -1.86 10.04 24.87
N ARG A 248 -1.94 11.15 25.61
CA ARG A 248 -2.91 12.21 25.35
C ARG A 248 -2.76 12.78 23.95
N MET A 249 -1.56 13.23 23.58
CA MET A 249 -1.37 13.86 22.26
C MET A 249 -1.56 12.88 21.10
N ASN A 250 -1.12 11.64 21.25
CA ASN A 250 -1.35 10.62 20.21
C ASN A 250 -2.83 10.26 20.06
N SER A 251 -3.60 10.19 21.15
CA SER A 251 -5.05 9.94 21.06
C SER A 251 -5.80 10.99 20.23
N TRP A 252 -5.39 12.26 20.32
CA TRP A 252 -5.92 13.32 19.46
C TRP A 252 -5.59 13.08 17.99
N VAL A 253 -4.36 12.66 17.70
CA VAL A 253 -3.90 12.36 16.34
C VAL A 253 -4.65 11.16 15.78
N TYR A 254 -4.83 10.09 16.56
CA TYR A 254 -5.56 8.89 16.15
C TYR A 254 -7.00 9.21 15.78
N THR A 255 -7.67 10.04 16.60
CA THR A 255 -9.02 10.53 16.32
C THR A 255 -9.05 11.36 15.04
N GLY A 256 -8.02 12.18 14.81
CA GLY A 256 -7.87 12.92 13.56
C GLY A 256 -7.70 12.02 12.34
N PHE A 257 -6.78 11.07 12.38
CA PHE A 257 -6.55 10.13 11.29
C PHE A 257 -7.80 9.30 10.97
N ASP A 258 -8.53 8.82 11.98
CA ASP A 258 -9.77 8.08 11.79
C ASP A 258 -10.83 8.88 11.01
N ALA A 259 -10.97 10.18 11.30
CA ALA A 259 -11.87 11.06 10.55
C ALA A 259 -11.49 11.15 9.06
N THR A 260 -10.20 11.29 8.75
CA THR A 260 -9.70 11.32 7.36
C THR A 260 -9.91 9.98 6.66
N TYR A 261 -9.60 8.86 7.33
CA TYR A 261 -9.78 7.52 6.76
C TYR A 261 -11.23 7.19 6.48
N LYS A 262 -12.13 7.54 7.40
CA LYS A 262 -13.57 7.37 7.24
C LYS A 262 -14.07 8.15 6.04
N ARG A 263 -13.66 9.42 5.88
CA ARG A 263 -14.03 10.24 4.71
C ARG A 263 -13.47 9.66 3.41
N MET A 264 -12.22 9.18 3.42
CA MET A 264 -11.60 8.51 2.28
C MET A 264 -12.28 7.17 1.95
N GLY A 265 -13.01 6.57 2.89
CA GLY A 265 -13.64 5.26 2.72
C GLY A 265 -12.64 4.10 2.72
N VAL A 266 -11.55 4.25 3.49
CA VAL A 266 -10.57 3.18 3.75
C VAL A 266 -10.74 2.67 5.18
N THR A 267 -10.47 1.39 5.41
CA THR A 267 -10.67 0.74 6.71
C THR A 267 -9.42 -0.03 7.13
N PHE A 268 -9.30 -0.33 8.42
CA PHE A 268 -8.24 -1.19 8.95
C PHE A 268 -8.87 -2.22 9.88
N ASP A 269 -8.40 -3.45 9.78
CA ASP A 269 -8.84 -4.57 10.63
C ASP A 269 -7.98 -4.64 11.91
N GLN A 270 -6.70 -4.28 11.82
CA GLN A 270 -5.78 -4.21 12.97
C GLN A 270 -4.82 -3.02 12.86
N LEU A 271 -4.57 -2.37 14.01
CA LEU A 271 -3.59 -1.29 14.16
C LEU A 271 -2.40 -1.80 14.97
N TYR A 272 -1.20 -1.73 14.40
CA TYR A 272 0.04 -1.95 15.13
C TYR A 272 0.66 -0.60 15.50
N TYR A 273 1.41 -0.57 16.59
CA TYR A 273 2.09 0.63 17.07
C TYR A 273 3.59 0.37 17.17
N GLU A 274 4.40 1.28 16.65
CA GLU A 274 5.87 1.17 16.75
C GLU A 274 6.33 1.15 18.21
N SER A 275 5.60 1.84 19.10
CA SER A 275 5.80 1.83 20.54
C SER A 275 5.65 0.44 21.18
N GLU A 276 4.98 -0.51 20.54
CA GLU A 276 4.74 -1.87 21.03
C GLU A 276 5.67 -2.91 20.39
N THR A 277 5.96 -2.79 19.09
CA THR A 277 6.65 -3.87 18.33
C THR A 277 8.18 -3.81 18.40
N TYR A 278 8.78 -2.66 18.70
CA TYR A 278 10.24 -2.52 18.67
C TYR A 278 11.00 -3.40 19.67
N LEU A 279 10.35 -3.78 20.79
CA LEU A 279 10.93 -4.65 21.81
C LEU A 279 11.11 -6.08 21.29
N VAL A 280 10.11 -6.58 20.55
CA VAL A 280 10.18 -7.88 19.87
C VAL A 280 11.37 -7.90 18.90
N GLY A 281 11.57 -6.81 18.16
CA GLY A 281 12.72 -6.66 17.27
C GLY A 281 14.06 -6.85 17.99
N LYS A 282 14.26 -6.20 19.14
CA LYS A 282 15.51 -6.32 19.92
C LYS A 282 15.77 -7.75 20.39
N GLU A 283 14.73 -8.46 20.84
CA GLU A 283 14.84 -9.86 21.25
C GLU A 283 15.33 -10.75 20.09
N LYS A 284 14.75 -10.57 18.89
CA LYS A 284 15.14 -11.33 17.69
C LYS A 284 16.54 -11.00 17.19
N ILE A 285 17.04 -9.79 17.45
CA ILE A 285 18.46 -9.47 17.18
C ILE A 285 19.39 -10.26 18.11
N GLN A 286 19.03 -10.40 19.39
CA GLN A 286 19.83 -11.22 20.30
C GLN A 286 19.83 -12.69 19.88
N GLU A 287 18.68 -13.24 19.50
CA GLU A 287 18.58 -14.60 18.96
C GLU A 287 19.46 -14.79 17.71
N GLY A 288 19.49 -13.81 16.80
CA GLY A 288 20.35 -13.86 15.62
C GLY A 288 21.85 -13.77 15.92
N LEU A 289 22.25 -13.07 16.99
CA LEU A 289 23.62 -13.08 17.49
C LEU A 289 23.98 -14.47 18.05
N ASP A 290 23.10 -15.06 18.86
CA ASP A 290 23.33 -16.36 19.48
C ASP A 290 23.45 -17.49 18.44
N LYS A 291 22.73 -17.36 17.31
CA LYS A 291 22.81 -18.28 16.15
C LYS A 291 23.99 -17.98 15.21
N GLY A 292 24.75 -16.92 15.43
CA GLY A 292 25.87 -16.51 14.56
C GLY A 292 25.45 -15.93 13.21
N VAL A 293 24.18 -15.54 13.04
CA VAL A 293 23.67 -14.87 11.83
C VAL A 293 24.09 -13.39 11.81
N PHE A 294 24.14 -12.78 13.00
CA PHE A 294 24.56 -11.40 13.20
C PHE A 294 25.91 -11.34 13.91
N PHE A 295 26.60 -10.20 13.82
CA PHE A 295 27.87 -9.97 14.49
C PHE A 295 27.93 -8.60 15.15
N LYS A 296 28.80 -8.47 16.15
CA LYS A 296 29.05 -7.22 16.88
C LYS A 296 30.35 -6.58 16.41
N LYS A 297 30.34 -5.27 16.16
CA LYS A 297 31.57 -4.48 15.91
C LYS A 297 32.22 -4.07 17.22
N GLU A 298 33.46 -3.55 17.14
CA GLU A 298 34.25 -3.12 18.30
C GLU A 298 33.55 -2.04 19.15
N ASP A 299 32.79 -1.14 18.51
CA ASP A 299 32.00 -0.10 19.16
C ASP A 299 30.73 -0.62 19.87
N GLY A 300 30.47 -1.93 19.77
CA GLY A 300 29.32 -2.59 20.37
C GLY A 300 28.05 -2.58 19.52
N SER A 301 28.06 -1.96 18.34
CA SER A 301 26.92 -2.00 17.41
C SER A 301 26.74 -3.40 16.79
N VAL A 302 25.50 -3.78 16.46
CA VAL A 302 25.16 -5.10 15.90
C VAL A 302 24.79 -4.98 14.44
N TRP A 303 25.32 -5.88 13.62
CA TRP A 303 25.24 -5.85 12.16
C TRP A 303 24.98 -7.23 11.58
N ILE A 304 24.53 -7.25 10.32
CA ILE A 304 24.52 -8.43 9.46
C ILE A 304 25.39 -8.17 8.24
N ASP A 305 26.14 -9.19 7.82
CA ASP A 305 26.91 -9.16 6.58
C ASP A 305 26.08 -9.79 5.45
N LEU A 306 25.85 -9.00 4.40
CA LEU A 306 25.08 -9.40 3.22
C LEU A 306 25.93 -9.30 1.93
N THR A 307 27.25 -9.16 2.08
CA THR A 307 28.16 -8.95 0.93
C THR A 307 28.21 -10.14 -0.01
N GLU A 308 28.09 -11.37 0.52
CA GLU A 308 27.95 -12.60 -0.28
C GLU A 308 26.66 -12.62 -1.10
N ASP A 309 25.62 -11.88 -0.69
CA ASP A 309 24.35 -11.72 -1.40
C ASP A 309 24.34 -10.49 -2.33
N GLY A 310 25.49 -9.82 -2.49
CA GLY A 310 25.64 -8.62 -3.31
C GLY A 310 25.04 -7.34 -2.70
N LEU A 311 24.95 -7.26 -1.37
CA LEU A 311 24.43 -6.12 -0.62
C LEU A 311 25.43 -5.64 0.44
N ASP A 312 25.24 -4.43 0.97
CA ASP A 312 26.13 -3.89 2.02
C ASP A 312 25.83 -4.49 3.40
N GLN A 313 26.80 -4.39 4.30
CA GLN A 313 26.57 -4.64 5.73
C GLN A 313 25.47 -3.71 6.25
N LYS A 314 24.51 -4.28 6.99
CA LYS A 314 23.38 -3.53 7.53
C LYS A 314 23.43 -3.48 9.05
N ILE A 315 23.31 -2.28 9.60
CA ILE A 315 23.18 -2.06 11.04
C ILE A 315 21.80 -2.52 11.53
N LEU A 316 21.78 -3.25 12.65
CA LEU A 316 20.61 -3.79 13.31
C LEU A 316 20.46 -3.25 14.73
N LEU A 317 21.54 -2.86 15.41
CA LEU A 317 21.48 -2.08 16.65
C LEU A 317 22.64 -1.09 16.67
N ARG A 318 22.39 0.12 17.17
CA ARG A 318 23.44 1.13 17.41
C ARG A 318 24.32 0.73 18.60
N SER A 319 25.47 1.38 18.72
CA SER A 319 26.45 1.12 19.81
C SER A 319 25.88 1.39 21.21
N ASP A 320 24.90 2.30 21.31
CA ASP A 320 24.14 2.60 22.53
C ASP A 320 23.00 1.60 22.81
N GLY A 321 22.81 0.59 21.96
CA GLY A 321 21.72 -0.40 22.07
C GLY A 321 20.37 0.08 21.54
N THR A 322 20.31 1.25 20.91
CA THR A 322 19.09 1.81 20.32
C THR A 322 18.72 1.05 19.04
N ALA A 323 17.44 0.70 18.91
CA ALA A 323 16.89 0.04 17.73
C ALA A 323 16.87 0.97 16.51
N VAL A 324 17.01 0.40 15.31
CA VAL A 324 16.81 1.08 14.02
C VAL A 324 15.51 0.60 13.38
N TYR A 325 15.05 1.26 12.32
CA TYR A 325 13.85 0.84 11.59
C TYR A 325 13.90 -0.63 11.15
N MET A 326 15.07 -1.10 10.68
CA MET A 326 15.26 -2.50 10.31
C MET A 326 14.96 -3.47 11.47
N THR A 327 15.38 -3.14 12.69
CA THR A 327 15.09 -3.94 13.91
C THR A 327 13.59 -4.07 14.14
N GLN A 328 12.89 -2.95 14.00
CA GLN A 328 11.46 -2.86 14.26
C GLN A 328 10.65 -3.60 13.21
N ASP A 329 11.03 -3.50 11.93
CA ASP A 329 10.35 -4.20 10.85
C ASP A 329 10.55 -5.71 10.93
N ILE A 330 11.73 -6.17 11.37
CA ILE A 330 11.97 -7.58 11.69
C ILE A 330 11.01 -8.04 12.79
N GLY A 331 10.93 -7.29 13.90
CA GLY A 331 10.04 -7.61 15.02
C GLY A 331 8.57 -7.65 14.61
N THR A 332 8.13 -6.62 13.88
CA THR A 332 6.74 -6.50 13.40
C THR A 332 6.37 -7.61 12.43
N ALA A 333 7.25 -7.96 11.49
CA ALA A 333 7.01 -9.04 10.55
C ALA A 333 6.84 -10.37 11.28
N ILE A 334 7.75 -10.69 12.21
CA ILE A 334 7.68 -11.94 12.98
C ILE A 334 6.42 -12.00 13.84
N LEU A 335 6.09 -10.91 14.55
CA LEU A 335 4.88 -10.81 15.36
C LEU A 335 3.62 -11.12 14.53
N ARG A 336 3.51 -10.57 13.32
CA ARG A 336 2.35 -10.81 12.44
C ARG A 336 2.22 -12.26 12.01
N PHE A 337 3.31 -12.95 11.72
CA PHE A 337 3.25 -14.39 11.38
C PHE A 337 3.00 -15.27 12.61
N GLU A 338 3.39 -14.82 13.81
CA GLU A 338 3.06 -15.49 15.07
C GLU A 338 1.57 -15.32 15.45
N GLU A 339 1.02 -14.11 15.29
CA GLU A 339 -0.39 -13.79 15.56
C GLU A 339 -1.36 -14.40 14.54
N TYR A 340 -0.90 -14.60 13.30
CA TYR A 340 -1.70 -15.13 12.20
C TYR A 340 -1.07 -16.40 11.60
N PRO A 341 -1.25 -17.58 12.22
CA PRO A 341 -0.64 -18.83 11.76
C PRO A 341 -1.07 -19.28 10.35
N GLU A 342 -2.23 -18.82 9.87
CA GLU A 342 -2.74 -19.10 8.51
C GLU A 342 -2.30 -18.04 7.48
N LEU A 343 -1.45 -17.08 7.89
CA LEU A 343 -0.96 -16.03 7.01
C LEU A 343 -0.11 -16.63 5.90
N SER A 344 -0.61 -16.51 4.67
CA SER A 344 0.01 -17.06 3.47
C SER A 344 0.74 -16.02 2.64
N LYS A 345 0.50 -14.71 2.88
CA LYS A 345 1.19 -13.62 2.19
C LYS A 345 1.12 -12.33 3.01
N LEU A 346 2.21 -11.57 3.04
CA LEU A 346 2.27 -10.24 3.66
C LEU A 346 2.72 -9.20 2.62
N ILE A 347 1.83 -8.27 2.27
CA ILE A 347 2.05 -7.25 1.26
C ILE A 347 2.31 -5.91 1.94
N TYR A 348 3.47 -5.32 1.68
CA TYR A 348 3.86 -4.00 2.15
C TYR A 348 3.62 -2.96 1.04
N THR A 349 2.65 -2.06 1.22
CA THR A 349 2.40 -0.97 0.28
C THR A 349 3.27 0.22 0.66
N VAL A 350 4.44 0.38 0.02
CA VAL A 350 5.40 1.43 0.38
C VAL A 350 6.07 2.03 -0.86
N GLY A 351 6.38 3.32 -0.81
CA GLY A 351 7.04 4.04 -1.91
C GLY A 351 8.37 3.42 -2.35
N ASN A 352 8.73 3.63 -3.61
CA ASN A 352 9.89 2.99 -4.25
C ASN A 352 11.26 3.40 -3.67
N GLU A 353 11.34 4.50 -2.92
CA GLU A 353 12.52 4.84 -2.13
C GLU A 353 12.94 3.75 -1.13
N GLN A 354 12.00 2.88 -0.71
CA GLN A 354 12.25 1.80 0.24
C GLN A 354 12.53 0.44 -0.41
N ASN A 355 12.70 0.37 -1.74
CA ASN A 355 12.98 -0.90 -2.43
C ASN A 355 14.19 -1.64 -1.85
N TYR A 356 15.29 -0.91 -1.59
CA TYR A 356 16.49 -1.50 -0.98
C TYR A 356 16.23 -2.00 0.44
N HIS A 357 15.45 -1.23 1.22
CA HIS A 357 15.10 -1.58 2.60
C HIS A 357 14.34 -2.90 2.66
N PHE A 358 13.27 -3.07 1.86
CA PHE A 358 12.49 -4.32 1.85
C PHE A 358 13.27 -5.50 1.29
N LYS A 359 14.11 -5.30 0.27
CA LYS A 359 15.03 -6.34 -0.21
C LYS A 359 15.93 -6.86 0.92
N VAL A 360 16.50 -5.95 1.71
CA VAL A 360 17.35 -6.29 2.84
C VAL A 360 16.54 -6.95 3.97
N LEU A 361 15.36 -6.42 4.30
CA LEU A 361 14.47 -6.97 5.32
C LEU A 361 14.12 -8.44 5.04
N PHE A 362 13.63 -8.75 3.84
CA PHE A 362 13.20 -10.10 3.49
C PHE A 362 14.39 -11.08 3.49
N LEU A 363 15.56 -10.63 3.06
CA LEU A 363 16.78 -11.44 3.13
C LEU A 363 17.21 -11.73 4.58
N ILE A 364 17.12 -10.74 5.46
CA ILE A 364 17.43 -10.93 6.89
C ILE A 364 16.47 -11.96 7.51
N LEU A 365 15.17 -11.83 7.25
CA LEU A 365 14.16 -12.79 7.74
C LEU A 365 14.46 -14.21 7.23
N LYS A 366 14.85 -14.35 5.96
CA LYS A 366 15.27 -15.64 5.39
C LYS A 366 16.52 -16.20 6.10
N LYS A 367 17.55 -15.38 6.34
CA LYS A 367 18.77 -15.80 7.05
C LYS A 367 18.54 -16.15 8.53
N LEU A 368 17.50 -15.57 9.15
CA LEU A 368 17.04 -15.97 10.49
C LEU A 368 16.30 -17.33 10.51
N GLY A 369 16.03 -17.91 9.34
CA GLY A 369 15.39 -19.23 9.18
C GLY A 369 13.89 -19.19 8.93
N TYR A 370 13.30 -18.01 8.68
CA TYR A 370 11.88 -17.89 8.42
C TYR A 370 11.56 -18.19 6.95
N ALA A 371 11.05 -19.40 6.69
CA ALA A 371 10.68 -19.83 5.33
C ALA A 371 9.60 -18.92 4.69
N TRP A 372 8.68 -18.40 5.50
CA TRP A 372 7.63 -17.48 5.07
C TRP A 372 8.16 -16.11 4.60
N ALA A 373 9.46 -15.81 4.76
CA ALA A 373 10.05 -14.59 4.20
C ALA A 373 9.89 -14.49 2.67
N GLU A 374 9.73 -15.63 1.98
CA GLU A 374 9.43 -15.69 0.53
C GLU A 374 8.00 -15.26 0.19
N GLU A 375 7.10 -15.25 1.19
CA GLU A 375 5.72 -14.81 1.08
C GLU A 375 5.55 -13.31 1.42
N CYS A 376 6.64 -12.61 1.75
CA CYS A 376 6.63 -11.17 1.91
C CYS A 376 6.80 -10.47 0.54
N GLU A 377 5.94 -9.49 0.25
CA GLU A 377 5.92 -8.77 -1.02
C GLU A 377 5.99 -7.27 -0.78
N HIS A 378 6.88 -6.56 -1.49
CA HIS A 378 6.88 -5.10 -1.50
C HIS A 378 6.09 -4.59 -2.71
N LEU A 379 4.86 -4.13 -2.47
CA LEU A 379 4.07 -3.40 -3.46
C LEU A 379 4.63 -1.97 -3.58
N SER A 380 5.66 -1.85 -4.40
CA SER A 380 6.37 -0.60 -4.68
C SER A 380 5.57 0.32 -5.60
N TYR A 381 5.49 1.60 -5.26
CA TYR A 381 4.84 2.63 -6.09
C TYR A 381 5.67 3.91 -6.19
N GLY A 382 5.48 4.67 -7.28
CA GLY A 382 6.18 5.92 -7.51
C GLY A 382 5.69 7.06 -6.63
N MET A 383 6.58 7.99 -6.27
CA MET A 383 6.19 9.15 -5.46
C MET A 383 5.33 10.15 -6.24
N VAL A 384 4.48 10.88 -5.52
CA VAL A 384 3.74 12.01 -6.08
C VAL A 384 4.65 13.24 -6.09
N THR A 385 4.83 13.84 -7.25
CA THR A 385 5.56 15.11 -7.43
C THR A 385 4.59 16.21 -7.81
N LEU A 386 4.74 17.38 -7.20
CA LEU A 386 4.07 18.59 -7.63
C LEU A 386 4.81 19.17 -8.85
N PRO A 387 4.16 20.00 -9.69
CA PRO A 387 4.84 20.72 -10.78
C PRO A 387 6.09 21.48 -10.31
N GLU A 388 6.09 21.99 -9.09
CA GLU A 388 7.17 22.74 -8.46
C GLU A 388 8.24 21.85 -7.78
N GLY A 389 8.04 20.54 -7.74
CA GLY A 389 8.99 19.56 -7.20
C GLY A 389 8.43 18.67 -6.08
N LYS A 390 9.32 18.18 -5.19
CA LYS A 390 8.93 17.30 -4.08
C LYS A 390 8.24 18.08 -2.96
N MET A 391 7.15 17.52 -2.42
CA MET A 391 6.47 18.03 -1.23
C MET A 391 7.39 18.04 0.00
N LYS A 392 7.36 19.13 0.79
CA LYS A 392 8.16 19.25 2.03
C LYS A 392 7.35 19.86 3.17
N SER A 393 7.09 19.07 4.22
CA SER A 393 6.28 19.51 5.37
C SER A 393 6.84 20.72 6.11
N ARG A 394 8.17 20.91 6.08
CA ARG A 394 8.87 22.01 6.78
C ARG A 394 8.82 23.35 6.04
N GLU A 395 8.50 23.33 4.75
CA GLU A 395 8.46 24.53 3.89
C GLU A 395 7.01 24.95 3.57
N GLY A 396 6.00 24.25 4.11
CA GLY A 396 4.58 24.56 3.90
C GLY A 396 4.04 24.16 2.52
N THR A 397 4.81 23.40 1.73
CA THR A 397 4.45 22.97 0.37
C THR A 397 3.76 21.61 0.33
N VAL A 398 3.29 21.11 1.48
CA VAL A 398 2.59 19.83 1.55
C VAL A 398 1.12 20.06 1.30
N VAL A 399 0.58 19.31 0.34
CA VAL A 399 -0.86 19.26 0.10
C VAL A 399 -1.48 18.38 1.18
N ASP A 400 -2.21 19.02 2.10
CA ASP A 400 -2.95 18.35 3.16
C ASP A 400 -4.04 17.44 2.57
N ALA A 401 -4.28 16.30 3.22
CA ALA A 401 -5.22 15.31 2.69
C ALA A 401 -6.68 15.75 2.82
N ASP A 402 -7.04 16.41 3.92
CA ASP A 402 -8.41 16.85 4.17
C ASP A 402 -8.76 18.06 3.30
N GLU A 403 -7.82 19.00 3.15
CA GLU A 403 -7.95 20.15 2.24
C GLU A 403 -8.12 19.69 0.79
N LEU A 404 -7.29 18.76 0.31
CA LEU A 404 -7.41 18.24 -1.06
C LEU A 404 -8.76 17.57 -1.29
N MET A 405 -9.22 16.72 -0.36
CA MET A 405 -10.54 16.09 -0.49
C MET A 405 -11.65 17.14 -0.48
N ALA A 406 -11.56 18.20 0.34
CA ALA A 406 -12.51 19.30 0.32
C ALA A 406 -12.52 20.06 -1.02
N GLU A 407 -11.35 20.36 -1.57
CA GLU A 407 -11.20 21.04 -2.87
C GLU A 407 -11.79 20.20 -4.02
N MET A 408 -11.57 18.89 -4.01
CA MET A 408 -12.14 17.97 -5.01
C MET A 408 -13.68 17.96 -4.97
N VAL A 409 -14.26 18.02 -3.77
CA VAL A 409 -15.71 18.03 -3.58
C VAL A 409 -16.31 19.38 -3.96
N GLN A 410 -15.64 20.48 -3.62
CA GLN A 410 -16.02 21.82 -4.07
C GLN A 410 -15.99 21.93 -5.61
N THR A 411 -14.92 21.43 -6.23
CA THR A 411 -14.81 21.41 -7.70
C THR A 411 -15.92 20.58 -8.34
N ALA A 412 -16.25 19.43 -7.75
CA ALA A 412 -17.37 18.60 -8.20
C ALA A 412 -18.71 19.34 -8.08
N GLN A 413 -18.93 20.07 -6.99
CA GLN A 413 -20.11 20.91 -6.81
C GLN A 413 -20.22 21.96 -7.91
N GLU A 414 -19.19 22.80 -8.08
CA GLU A 414 -19.17 23.89 -9.06
C GLU A 414 -19.46 23.36 -10.48
N LYS A 415 -18.79 22.28 -10.88
CA LYS A 415 -19.00 21.67 -12.21
C LYS A 415 -20.39 21.07 -12.39
N THR A 416 -20.95 20.47 -11.35
CA THR A 416 -22.28 19.83 -11.45
C THR A 416 -23.38 20.89 -11.48
N GLU A 417 -23.24 21.98 -10.73
CA GLU A 417 -24.16 23.12 -10.75
C GLU A 417 -24.12 23.87 -12.08
N GLU A 418 -22.93 24.10 -12.66
CA GLU A 418 -22.76 24.68 -14.00
C GLU A 418 -23.53 23.92 -15.09
N LEU A 419 -23.64 22.59 -14.95
CA LEU A 419 -24.35 21.73 -15.92
C LEU A 419 -25.88 21.81 -15.80
N GLY A 420 -26.42 22.37 -14.72
CA GLY A 420 -27.85 22.60 -14.53
C GLY A 420 -28.71 21.33 -14.46
N LYS A 421 -28.12 20.16 -14.14
CA LYS A 421 -28.81 18.86 -14.17
C LYS A 421 -29.45 18.42 -12.83
N LEU A 422 -29.47 19.30 -11.83
CA LEU A 422 -29.85 18.97 -10.45
C LEU A 422 -31.20 19.55 -10.02
N GLU A 423 -32.06 19.89 -10.98
CA GLU A 423 -33.41 20.37 -10.68
C GLU A 423 -34.21 19.28 -9.97
N GLY A 424 -34.86 19.64 -8.86
CA GLY A 424 -35.71 18.73 -8.08
C GLY A 424 -35.00 17.84 -7.06
N MET A 425 -33.66 17.84 -6.98
CA MET A 425 -32.92 17.12 -5.93
C MET A 425 -32.90 17.89 -4.61
N ALA A 426 -32.98 17.17 -3.49
CA ALA A 426 -32.86 17.76 -2.16
C ALA A 426 -31.41 18.24 -1.89
N VAL A 427 -31.24 19.16 -0.94
CA VAL A 427 -29.91 19.73 -0.60
C VAL A 427 -28.95 18.64 -0.12
N ASP A 428 -29.42 17.73 0.74
CA ASP A 428 -28.59 16.65 1.28
C ASP A 428 -28.18 15.66 0.18
N GLU A 429 -29.08 15.33 -0.74
CA GLU A 429 -28.77 14.45 -1.88
C GLU A 429 -27.74 15.08 -2.83
N LYS A 430 -27.76 16.40 -2.99
CA LYS A 430 -26.74 17.12 -3.77
C LYS A 430 -25.39 17.06 -3.08
N ALA A 431 -25.34 17.29 -1.77
CA ALA A 431 -24.10 17.21 -1.00
C ALA A 431 -23.48 15.82 -1.09
N ASP A 432 -24.27 14.76 -0.94
CA ASP A 432 -23.83 13.37 -1.11
C ASP A 432 -23.31 13.11 -2.52
N LEU A 433 -23.99 13.62 -3.56
CA LEU A 433 -23.56 13.51 -4.94
C LEU A 433 -22.19 14.19 -5.17
N TYR A 434 -22.00 15.39 -4.63
CA TYR A 434 -20.73 16.12 -4.75
C TYR A 434 -19.60 15.38 -4.05
N GLU A 435 -19.83 14.85 -2.85
CA GLU A 435 -18.85 14.04 -2.12
C GLU A 435 -18.49 12.78 -2.93
N GLN A 436 -19.49 12.09 -3.49
CA GLN A 436 -19.27 10.91 -4.33
C GLN A 436 -18.46 11.23 -5.59
N ILE A 437 -18.81 12.27 -6.34
CA ILE A 437 -18.10 12.64 -7.58
C ILE A 437 -16.68 13.10 -7.26
N GLY A 438 -16.50 13.96 -6.25
CA GLY A 438 -15.20 14.49 -5.86
C GLY A 438 -14.24 13.38 -5.41
N LEU A 439 -14.69 12.52 -4.50
CA LEU A 439 -13.88 11.40 -4.01
C LEU A 439 -13.66 10.32 -5.07
N ALA A 440 -14.65 10.01 -5.91
CA ALA A 440 -14.47 9.07 -7.02
C ALA A 440 -13.43 9.57 -8.02
N SER A 441 -13.47 10.87 -8.35
CA SER A 441 -12.50 11.49 -9.26
C SER A 441 -11.09 11.44 -8.69
N LEU A 442 -10.93 11.77 -7.40
CA LEU A 442 -9.66 11.66 -6.69
C LEU A 442 -9.13 10.22 -6.71
N LYS A 443 -9.98 9.24 -6.38
CA LYS A 443 -9.61 7.83 -6.32
C LYS A 443 -9.27 7.21 -7.67
N TYR A 444 -9.95 7.63 -8.73
CA TYR A 444 -9.71 7.12 -10.07
C TYR A 444 -8.44 7.70 -10.69
N PHE A 445 -8.09 8.93 -10.32
CA PHE A 445 -6.90 9.61 -10.85
C PHE A 445 -5.60 9.13 -10.21
N ILE A 446 -5.61 8.89 -8.89
CA ILE A 446 -4.46 8.43 -8.10
C ILE A 446 -4.16 6.96 -8.37
#